data_AF-A0A2U8WM38-F1
#
_entry.id   AF-A0A2U8WM38-F1
#
_cell.length_a   1.000
_cell.length_b   1.000
_cell.length_c   1.000
_cell.angle_alpha   90.00
_cell.angle_beta   90.00
_cell.angle_gamma   90.00
#
_symmetry.space_group_name_H-M   'P 1'
#
loop_
_entity.id
_entity.type
_entity.pdbx_description
1 polymer ?
#
loop_
_entity_poly.entity_id
_entity_poly.type
_entity_poly.pdbx_seq_one_letter_code
_entity_poly.pdbx_strand_id
1 'polypeptide(L)' 'MRSGFGCESCGSPAVRLPADLNDDAMIECDGCGCTLMAWGAFKRRVEAQEAAERCEPAERRAIGARAGAIR' A
#
# COMPACT_ATOMS: atom_id res chain seq x y z
N MET A 1 -1.01 1.47 10.04
CA MET A 1 -1.57 1.41 8.67
C MET A 1 -1.68 -0.05 8.24
N ARG A 2 -2.84 -0.50 7.73
CA ARG A 2 -3.03 -1.91 7.31
C ARG A 2 -2.45 -2.25 5.93
N SER A 3 -2.16 -1.25 5.11
CA SER A 3 -1.70 -1.42 3.73
C SER A 3 -0.18 -1.57 3.57
N GLY A 4 0.63 -1.28 4.60
CA GLY A 4 2.08 -1.51 4.56
C GLY A 4 2.87 -0.64 3.57
N PHE A 5 2.32 0.51 3.16
CA PHE A 5 2.97 1.52 2.30
C PHE A 5 3.33 2.83 3.05
N GLY A 6 2.95 2.94 4.33
CA GLY A 6 3.25 4.13 5.14
C GLY A 6 4.70 4.13 5.65
N CYS A 7 5.16 5.28 6.10
CA CYS A 7 6.48 5.43 6.72
C CYS A 7 6.53 4.73 8.08
N GLU A 8 7.49 3.82 8.27
CA GLU A 8 7.68 3.11 9.54
C GLU A 8 8.34 3.99 10.61
N SER A 9 9.02 5.07 10.20
CA SER A 9 9.71 5.98 11.13
C SER A 9 8.75 6.94 11.84
N CYS A 10 7.84 7.60 11.11
CA CYS A 10 6.92 8.58 11.69
C CYS A 10 5.45 8.13 11.70
N GLY A 11 5.13 6.97 11.11
CA GLY A 11 3.77 6.46 11.01
C GLY A 11 2.88 7.17 9.98
N SER A 12 3.40 8.17 9.26
CA SER A 12 2.63 8.89 8.25
C SER A 12 2.25 7.97 7.07
N PRO A 13 1.00 8.02 6.58
CA PRO A 13 0.59 7.27 5.39
C PRO A 13 0.97 7.99 4.10
N ALA A 14 1.33 9.27 4.17
CA ALA A 14 1.51 10.12 3.01
C ALA A 14 2.91 9.94 2.40
N VAL A 15 2.94 9.79 1.09
CA VAL A 15 4.15 9.68 0.28
C VAL A 15 4.23 10.84 -0.69
N ARG A 16 5.45 11.35 -0.89
CA ARG A 16 5.77 12.34 -1.90
C ARG A 16 6.38 11.63 -3.10
N LEU A 17 5.75 11.81 -4.26
CA LEU A 17 6.26 11.26 -5.51
C LEU A 17 7.39 12.15 -6.06
N PRO A 18 8.39 11.55 -6.72
CA PRO A 18 9.42 12.32 -7.41
C PRO A 18 8.81 13.09 -8.58
N ALA A 19 9.41 14.22 -8.92
CA ALA A 19 8.99 15.03 -10.07
C ALA A 19 9.11 14.25 -11.40
N ASP A 20 10.17 13.45 -11.52
CA ASP A 20 10.41 12.55 -12.64
C ASP A 20 10.13 11.09 -12.24
N LEU A 21 9.11 10.48 -12.84
CA LEU A 21 8.64 9.12 -12.52
C LEU A 21 9.44 8.02 -13.24
N ASN A 22 10.76 8.03 -13.11
CA ASN A 22 11.62 6.93 -13.56
C ASN A 22 11.76 5.84 -12.48
N ASP A 23 12.18 4.63 -12.83
CA ASP A 23 12.15 3.46 -11.93
C ASP A 23 13.08 3.63 -10.70
N ASP A 24 14.20 4.33 -10.88
CA ASP A 24 15.20 4.60 -9.85
C ASP A 24 14.87 5.83 -8.99
N ALA A 25 13.87 6.63 -9.38
CA ALA A 25 13.52 7.85 -8.67
C ALA A 25 12.98 7.53 -7.27
N MET A 26 13.45 8.28 -6.26
CA MET A 26 13.12 7.99 -4.88
C MET A 26 11.78 8.57 -4.47
N ILE A 27 10.98 7.77 -3.78
CA ILE A 27 9.79 8.20 -3.04
C ILE A 27 10.18 8.54 -1.62
N GLU A 28 9.64 9.63 -1.11
CA GLU A 28 9.89 10.11 0.25
C GLU A 28 8.61 10.10 1.08
N CYS A 29 8.76 10.07 2.40
CA CYS A 29 7.65 10.32 3.30
C CYS A 29 7.29 11.81 3.28
N ASP A 30 6.03 12.14 3.04
CA ASP A 30 5.58 13.55 3.07
C ASP A 30 5.57 14.13 4.49
N GLY A 31 5.54 13.27 5.52
CA GLY A 31 5.56 13.67 6.93
C GLY A 31 6.95 14.01 7.48
N CYS A 32 7.93 13.11 7.30
CA CYS A 32 9.27 13.28 7.87
C CYS A 32 10.40 13.46 6.84
N GLY A 33 10.11 13.36 5.54
CA GLY A 33 11.10 13.51 4.48
C GLY A 33 12.07 12.33 4.33
N CYS A 34 11.95 11.28 5.15
CA CYS A 34 12.79 10.10 4.98
C CYS A 34 12.50 9.39 3.66
N THR A 35 13.55 8.90 3.01
CA THR A 35 13.43 8.06 1.83
C THR A 35 12.76 6.73 2.17
N LEU A 36 11.77 6.33 1.38
CA LEU A 36 11.02 5.08 1.57
C LEU A 36 11.52 3.97 0.66
N MET A 37 11.46 4.18 -0.66
CA MET A 37 11.93 3.24 -1.69
C MET A 37 11.99 3.91 -3.07
N ALA A 38 12.56 3.21 -4.05
CA ALA A 38 12.50 3.64 -5.45
C ALA A 38 11.08 3.46 -6.04
N TRP A 39 10.71 4.31 -7.00
CA TRP A 39 9.42 4.31 -7.69
C TRP A 39 9.10 2.96 -8.34
N GLY A 40 10.11 2.30 -8.91
CA GLY A 40 9.99 0.96 -9.44
C GLY A 40 9.57 -0.09 -8.42
N ALA A 41 10.21 -0.06 -7.25
CA ALA A 41 9.88 -0.96 -6.15
C ALA A 41 8.46 -0.71 -5.63
N PHE A 42 8.02 0.55 -5.62
CA PHE A 42 6.67 0.92 -5.22
C PHE A 42 5.62 0.34 -6.18
N LYS A 43 5.76 0.54 -7.49
CA LYS A 43 4.85 -0.03 -8.50
C LYS A 43 4.73 -1.54 -8.36
N ARG A 44 5.86 -2.27 -8.30
CA ARG A 44 5.86 -3.73 -8.13
C ARG A 44 5.14 -4.19 -6.87
N ARG A 45 5.27 -3.43 -5.78
CA ARG A 45 4.59 -3.74 -4.51
C ARG A 45 3.08 -3.51 -4.60
N VAL A 46 2.64 -2.45 -5.28
CA VAL A 46 1.21 -2.23 -5.58
C VAL A 46 0.68 -3.38 -6.45
N GLU A 47 1.37 -3.71 -7.53
CA GLU A 47 1.00 -4.81 -8.44
C GLU A 47 0.91 -6.15 -7.70
N ALA A 48 1.85 -6.44 -6.79
CA ALA A 48 1.83 -7.64 -5.98
C ALA A 48 0.67 -7.68 -4.98
N GLN A 49 0.29 -6.54 -4.39
CA GLN A 49 -0.90 -6.44 -3.53
C GLN A 49 -2.18 -6.68 -4.32
N GLU A 50 -2.35 -6.02 -5.46
CA GLU A 50 -3.51 -6.23 -6.32
C GLU A 50 -3.57 -7.68 -6.82
N ALA A 51 -2.43 -8.28 -7.17
CA ALA A 51 -2.35 -9.69 -7.54
C ALA A 51 -2.76 -10.59 -6.38
N ALA A 52 -2.31 -10.31 -5.15
CA ALA A 52 -2.70 -11.06 -3.96
C ALA A 52 -4.21 -10.96 -3.72
N GLU A 53 -4.79 -9.75 -3.78
CA GLU A 53 -6.23 -9.51 -3.64
C GLU A 53 -7.07 -10.25 -4.70
N ARG A 54 -6.55 -10.36 -5.93
CA ARG A 54 -7.19 -11.15 -6.99
C ARG A 54 -6.99 -12.66 -6.83
N CYS A 55 -5.89 -13.07 -6.23
CA CYS A 55 -5.52 -14.47 -6.07
C CYS A 55 -6.13 -15.09 -4.80
N GLU A 56 -6.60 -14.29 -3.84
CA GLU A 56 -7.45 -14.76 -2.72
C GLU A 56 -8.74 -15.40 -3.28
N PRO A 57 -8.88 -16.74 -3.31
CA PRO A 57 -10.09 -17.40 -3.79
C PRO A 57 -11.05 -17.59 -2.61
N ALA A 58 -12.28 -17.09 -2.73
CA ALA A 58 -13.49 -17.54 -2.00
C ALA A 58 -13.58 -17.50 -0.45
N GLU A 59 -12.50 -17.54 0.33
CA GLU A 59 -12.60 -17.74 1.81
C GLU A 59 -12.96 -16.47 2.60
N ARG A 60 -12.69 -15.26 2.09
CA ARG A 60 -13.08 -14.00 2.78
C ARG A 60 -14.52 -13.55 2.53
N ARG A 61 -15.21 -14.12 1.51
CA ARG A 61 -16.65 -13.85 1.29
C ARG A 61 -17.55 -14.40 2.39
N ALA A 62 -17.08 -15.37 3.19
CA ALA A 62 -17.86 -15.94 4.30
C ALA A 62 -17.85 -15.09 5.59
N ILE A 63 -16.89 -14.15 5.75
CA ILE A 63 -16.77 -13.35 6.97
C ILE A 63 -17.51 -12.00 6.85
N GLY A 64 -17.71 -11.51 5.62
CA GLY A 64 -18.51 -10.31 5.34
C GLY A 64 -20.04 -10.53 5.29
N ALA A 65 -20.51 -11.78 5.21
CA ALA A 65 -21.94 -12.10 5.12
C ALA A 65 -22.63 -12.38 6.48
N ARG A 66 -21.89 -12.32 7.61
CA ARG A 66 -22.44 -12.55 8.97
C ARG A 66 -22.52 -11.30 9.85
N ALA A 67 -22.13 -10.14 9.36
CA ALA A 67 -22.22 -8.86 10.08
C ALA A 67 -23.33 -7.94 9.56
N GLY A 68 -24.33 -8.50 8.87
CA GLY A 68 -25.51 -7.78 8.34
C GLY A 68 -26.85 -8.37 8.81
N ALA A 69 -26.88 -9.06 9.94
CA ALA A 69 -28.11 -9.54 10.57
C ALA A 69 -28.12 -9.09 12.04
N ILE A 70 -28.67 -7.90 12.29
CA ILE A 70 -29.23 -7.27 13.51
C ILE A 70 -29.45 -5.81 13.05
N ARG A 71 -30.63 -5.23 12.82
CA ARG A 71 -32.02 -5.43 13.24
C ARG A 71 -32.93 -4.89 12.14
#